data_AF-A0A9D0ZRD3-F1
#
_entry.id   AF-A0A9D0ZRD3-F1
#
_cell.length_a   1.000
_cell.length_b   1.000
_cell.length_c   1.000
_cell.angle_alpha   90.00
_cell.angle_beta   90.00
_cell.angle_gamma   90.00
#
_symmetry.space_group_name_H-M   'P 1'
#
loop_
_entity.id
_entity.type
_entity.pdbx_description
1 polymer ?
#
loop_
_entity_poly.entity_id
_entity_poly.type
_entity_poly.pdbx_seq_one_letter_code
_entity_poly.pdbx_strand_id
1 'polypeptide(L)'
;METKHKNALIGALLAVVFVMAVGYAAFAQQLTINGSASISSRWDVHIKDIQGQVTNSSTAGDNTTDAGNPTHDTTTANFTTKLVSPGDQVTYTVTVENSGSIDAQLNDIVLSVGPDTGSLVEQTSLTAANNPSDPIVYTVSGINEGETLNADGGTKEFTVTVTYNSSVTTQPTSLTNVAKLTLLYNQA
;
A
#
# COMPACT_ATOMS: atom_id res chain seq x y z
N MET A 1 -70.80 20.66 -56.89
CA MET A 1 -70.20 21.42 -55.78
C MET A 1 -69.44 20.52 -54.78
N GLU A 2 -69.47 19.19 -54.93
CA GLU A 2 -68.85 18.23 -54.01
C GLU A 2 -67.31 18.18 -54.00
N THR A 3 -66.63 18.52 -55.09
CA THR A 3 -65.15 18.44 -55.16
C THR A 3 -64.45 19.55 -54.37
N LYS A 4 -65.08 20.72 -54.24
CA LYS A 4 -64.53 21.85 -53.46
C LYS A 4 -64.50 21.56 -51.95
N HIS A 5 -65.50 20.84 -51.42
CA HIS A 5 -65.53 20.47 -50.00
C HIS A 5 -64.51 19.38 -49.65
N LYS A 6 -64.29 18.40 -50.54
CA LYS A 6 -63.29 17.35 -50.33
C LYS A 6 -61.86 17.91 -50.32
N ASN A 7 -61.54 18.83 -51.23
CA ASN A 7 -60.22 19.48 -51.28
C ASN A 7 -59.98 20.41 -50.08
N ALA A 8 -61.03 21.10 -49.59
CA ALA A 8 -60.95 21.90 -48.38
C ALA A 8 -60.74 21.02 -47.13
N LEU A 9 -61.40 19.86 -47.06
CA LEU A 9 -61.24 18.89 -45.97
C LEU A 9 -59.81 18.32 -45.94
N ILE A 10 -59.26 18.01 -47.10
CA ILE A 10 -57.88 17.51 -47.26
C ILE A 10 -56.86 18.59 -46.85
N GLY A 11 -57.10 19.85 -47.22
CA GLY A 11 -56.26 20.97 -46.78
C GLY A 11 -56.28 21.19 -45.26
N ALA A 12 -57.46 21.08 -44.64
CA ALA A 12 -57.60 21.17 -43.19
C ALA A 12 -56.90 20.01 -42.46
N LEU A 13 -57.02 18.78 -42.98
CA LEU A 13 -56.37 17.61 -42.40
C LEU A 13 -54.84 17.72 -42.44
N LEU A 14 -54.29 18.18 -43.56
CA LEU A 14 -52.84 18.42 -43.71
C LEU A 14 -52.35 19.50 -42.74
N ALA A 15 -53.10 20.58 -42.55
CA ALA A 15 -52.74 21.64 -41.61
C ALA A 15 -52.61 21.12 -40.17
N VAL A 16 -53.50 20.22 -39.74
CA VAL A 16 -53.43 19.60 -38.40
C VAL A 16 -52.17 18.74 -38.24
N VAL A 17 -51.82 17.94 -39.25
CA VAL A 17 -50.62 17.09 -39.23
C VAL A 17 -49.35 17.95 -39.15
N PHE A 18 -49.30 19.07 -39.90
CA PHE A 18 -48.17 20.00 -39.83
C PHE A 18 -48.00 20.64 -38.45
N VAL A 19 -49.10 21.06 -37.81
CA VAL A 19 -49.06 21.65 -36.46
C VAL A 19 -48.57 20.62 -35.43
N MET A 20 -48.98 19.36 -35.54
CA MET A 20 -48.50 18.29 -34.66
C MET A 20 -47.01 17.99 -34.85
N ALA A 21 -46.51 17.98 -36.10
CA ALA A 21 -45.09 17.75 -36.39
C ALA A 21 -44.21 18.88 -35.83
N VAL A 22 -44.62 20.13 -36.01
CA VAL A 22 -43.92 21.30 -35.46
C VAL A 22 -44.03 21.33 -33.93
N GLY A 23 -45.19 21.01 -33.37
CA GLY A 23 -45.39 20.93 -31.92
C GLY A 23 -44.51 19.88 -31.25
N TYR A 24 -44.37 18.69 -31.87
CA TYR A 24 -43.47 17.65 -31.38
C TYR A 24 -42.01 18.09 -31.46
N ALA A 25 -41.58 18.73 -32.55
CA ALA A 25 -40.21 19.22 -32.68
C ALA A 25 -39.90 20.37 -31.68
N ALA A 26 -40.86 21.26 -31.44
CA ALA A 26 -40.71 22.37 -30.50
C ALA A 26 -40.72 21.91 -29.03
N PHE A 27 -41.44 20.82 -28.72
CA PHE A 27 -41.53 20.26 -27.37
C PHE A 27 -40.56 19.10 -27.13
N ALA A 28 -39.93 18.56 -28.17
CA ALA A 28 -38.81 17.63 -28.09
C ALA A 28 -37.59 18.38 -27.58
N GLN A 29 -37.54 18.60 -26.27
CA GLN A 29 -36.36 19.13 -25.61
C GLN A 29 -35.22 18.12 -25.79
N GLN A 30 -34.20 18.53 -26.54
CA GLN A 30 -32.92 17.82 -26.57
C GLN A 30 -32.32 17.90 -25.15
N LEU A 31 -32.54 16.86 -24.34
CA LEU A 31 -31.83 16.71 -23.07
C LEU A 31 -30.38 16.35 -23.38
N THR A 32 -29.57 17.36 -23.68
CA THR A 32 -28.12 17.21 -23.71
C THR A 32 -27.66 17.01 -22.27
N ILE A 33 -27.58 15.75 -21.85
CA ILE A 33 -27.02 15.38 -20.55
C ILE A 33 -25.51 15.56 -20.65
N ASN A 34 -25.04 16.76 -20.32
CA ASN A 34 -23.62 17.03 -20.08
C ASN A 34 -23.24 16.46 -18.71
N GLY A 35 -23.17 15.14 -18.61
CA GLY A 35 -22.65 14.46 -17.43
C GLY A 35 -21.13 14.41 -17.49
N SER A 36 -20.45 15.32 -16.78
CA SER A 36 -19.02 15.15 -16.48
C SER A 36 -18.89 14.27 -15.24
N ALA A 37 -18.76 12.95 -15.42
CA ALA A 37 -18.33 12.08 -14.34
C ALA A 37 -16.82 12.27 -14.13
N SER A 38 -16.42 13.11 -13.17
CA SER A 38 -15.02 13.18 -12.73
C SER A 38 -14.77 12.10 -11.69
N ILE A 39 -14.06 11.04 -12.06
CA ILE A 39 -13.53 10.06 -11.10
C ILE A 39 -12.12 10.53 -10.74
N SER A 40 -11.95 11.16 -9.58
CA SER A 40 -10.61 11.47 -9.04
C SER A 40 -10.18 10.39 -8.05
N SER A 41 -9.76 9.24 -8.57
CA SER A 41 -9.12 8.21 -7.75
C SER A 41 -7.66 8.60 -7.49
N ARG A 42 -7.23 8.62 -6.22
CA ARG A 42 -5.86 8.93 -5.80
C ARG A 42 -5.26 7.72 -5.11
N TRP A 43 -4.07 7.30 -5.54
CA TRP A 43 -3.27 6.28 -4.87
C TRP A 43 -2.21 6.96 -4.00
N ASP A 44 -2.17 6.62 -2.72
CA ASP A 44 -1.18 7.15 -1.78
C ASP A 44 -1.05 6.21 -0.57
N VAL A 45 -0.25 5.16 -0.73
CA VAL A 45 0.12 4.25 0.36
C VAL A 45 1.57 4.48 0.70
N HIS A 46 1.87 4.84 1.95
CA HIS A 46 3.22 5.14 2.37
C HIS A 46 3.50 4.74 3.83
N ILE A 47 4.76 4.52 4.14
CA ILE A 47 5.25 4.39 5.51
C ILE A 47 5.21 5.77 6.15
N LYS A 48 4.47 5.87 7.24
CA LYS A 48 4.27 7.10 8.01
C LYS A 48 5.35 7.31 9.06
N ASP A 49 5.74 6.23 9.73
CA ASP A 49 6.69 6.27 10.85
C ASP A 49 7.42 4.94 11.04
N ILE A 50 8.64 5.00 11.59
CA ILE A 50 9.40 3.85 12.04
C ILE A 50 10.08 4.15 13.36
N GLN A 51 9.81 3.34 14.38
CA GLN A 51 10.41 3.44 15.70
C GLN A 51 11.28 2.22 15.99
N GLY A 52 12.59 2.44 16.13
CA GLY A 52 13.55 1.41 16.53
C GLY A 52 13.81 1.42 18.04
N GLN A 53 13.79 0.26 18.68
CA GLN A 53 14.03 0.09 20.11
C GLN A 53 14.94 -1.12 20.37
N VAL A 54 15.95 -0.94 21.23
CA VAL A 54 16.70 -2.07 21.81
C VAL A 54 15.82 -2.75 22.85
N THR A 55 15.44 -4.00 22.58
CA THR A 55 14.53 -4.79 23.43
C THR A 55 15.27 -5.81 24.29
N ASN A 56 16.47 -6.22 23.89
CA ASN A 56 17.38 -6.97 24.74
C ASN A 56 18.83 -6.58 24.46
N SER A 57 19.62 -6.40 25.52
CA SER A 57 21.05 -6.15 25.40
C SER A 57 21.80 -6.84 26.53
N SER A 58 22.75 -7.68 26.16
CA SER A 58 23.57 -8.48 27.09
C SER A 58 24.84 -7.75 27.53
N THR A 59 25.08 -6.54 27.00
CA THR A 59 26.33 -5.79 27.19
C THR A 59 26.06 -4.37 27.67
N ALA A 60 26.76 -3.93 28.72
CA ALA A 60 26.73 -2.55 29.21
C ALA A 60 28.08 -1.86 28.90
N GLY A 61 28.08 -0.66 28.29
CA GLY A 61 29.31 0.10 27.99
C GLY A 61 29.27 0.90 26.68
N ASP A 62 30.44 1.10 26.05
CA ASP A 62 30.62 1.86 24.78
C ASP A 62 30.41 0.99 23.52
N ASN A 63 30.36 -0.34 23.69
CA ASN A 63 30.09 -1.29 22.62
C ASN A 63 28.76 -2.01 22.90
N THR A 64 27.66 -1.28 22.74
CA THR A 64 26.30 -1.75 23.03
C THR A 64 25.53 -2.12 21.78
N THR A 65 24.49 -2.91 21.98
CA THR A 65 23.41 -3.08 21.01
C THR A 65 22.83 -1.72 20.63
N ASP A 66 22.59 -1.49 19.35
CA ASP A 66 22.01 -0.25 18.84
C ASP A 66 20.98 -0.54 17.76
N ALA A 67 19.85 0.17 17.84
CA ALA A 67 18.80 0.10 16.85
C ALA A 67 19.08 0.98 15.63
N GLY A 68 20.13 1.80 15.66
CA GLY A 68 20.44 2.74 14.58
C GLY A 68 19.28 3.69 14.30
N ASN A 69 19.43 4.51 13.26
CA ASN A 69 18.35 5.36 12.78
C ASN A 69 17.69 4.70 11.56
N PRO A 70 16.45 4.18 11.68
CA PRO A 70 15.74 3.65 10.53
C PRO A 70 15.39 4.79 9.55
N THR A 71 15.32 4.46 8.27
CA THR A 71 14.90 5.39 7.21
C THR A 71 13.86 4.73 6.33
N HIS A 72 13.00 5.52 5.69
CA HIS A 72 12.01 5.00 4.76
C HIS A 72 11.82 5.90 3.55
N ASP A 73 11.33 5.29 2.49
CA ASP A 73 10.74 5.95 1.33
C ASP A 73 9.20 5.72 1.41
N THR A 74 8.54 5.62 0.27
CA THR A 74 7.11 5.38 0.12
C THR A 74 6.73 4.05 0.77
N THR A 75 7.13 2.90 0.22
CA THR A 75 6.78 1.58 0.77
C THR A 75 7.99 0.73 1.13
N THR A 76 9.17 1.36 1.20
CA THR A 76 10.43 0.68 1.54
C THR A 76 10.99 1.23 2.84
N ALA A 77 11.26 0.35 3.80
CA ALA A 77 11.94 0.65 5.06
C ALA A 77 13.36 0.09 5.04
N ASN A 78 14.30 0.85 5.60
CA ASN A 78 15.69 0.45 5.77
C ASN A 78 16.05 0.52 7.26
N PHE A 79 16.57 -0.58 7.77
CA PHE A 79 16.97 -0.75 9.16
C PHE A 79 18.47 -0.98 9.23
N THR A 80 19.11 -0.40 10.24
CA THR A 80 20.52 -0.68 10.55
C THR A 80 20.59 -1.06 12.03
N THR A 81 21.09 -2.25 12.32
CA THR A 81 21.11 -2.80 13.67
C THR A 81 22.51 -3.24 14.03
N LYS A 82 23.00 -2.80 15.18
CA LYS A 82 24.24 -3.32 15.78
C LYS A 82 23.89 -4.29 16.89
N LEU A 83 24.32 -5.54 16.77
CA LEU A 83 24.11 -6.60 17.76
C LEU A 83 25.48 -7.11 18.19
N VAL A 84 25.78 -7.08 19.50
CA VAL A 84 27.15 -7.30 20.00
C VAL A 84 27.31 -8.69 20.59
N SER A 85 26.28 -9.20 21.27
CA SER A 85 26.32 -10.46 21.99
C SER A 85 25.14 -11.38 21.61
N PRO A 86 25.32 -12.73 21.65
CA PRO A 86 24.23 -13.67 21.46
C PRO A 86 23.09 -13.42 22.45
N GLY A 87 21.86 -13.34 21.94
CA GLY A 87 20.67 -12.97 22.72
C GLY A 87 20.28 -11.49 22.64
N ASP A 88 21.15 -10.61 22.13
CA ASP A 88 20.77 -9.21 21.86
C ASP A 88 19.61 -9.15 20.87
N GLN A 89 18.72 -8.16 21.07
CA GLN A 89 17.52 -7.99 20.26
C GLN A 89 17.18 -6.51 20.07
N VAL A 90 16.78 -6.20 18.85
CA VAL A 90 16.22 -4.90 18.46
C VAL A 90 14.90 -5.12 17.76
N THR A 91 13.94 -4.25 18.03
CA THR A 91 12.60 -4.29 17.48
C THR A 91 12.30 -2.95 16.80
N TYR A 92 11.79 -3.02 15.56
CA TYR A 92 11.30 -1.87 14.81
C TYR A 92 9.79 -1.96 14.64
N THR A 93 9.07 -0.96 15.10
CA THR A 93 7.64 -0.78 14.83
C THR A 93 7.49 0.11 13.61
N VAL A 94 6.84 -0.38 12.57
CA VAL A 94 6.60 0.32 11.31
C VAL A 94 5.12 0.63 11.20
N THR A 95 4.79 1.89 10.92
CA THR A 95 3.42 2.37 10.73
C THR A 95 3.23 2.75 9.26
N VAL A 96 2.28 2.11 8.58
CA VAL A 96 1.91 2.38 7.18
C VAL A 96 0.54 3.05 7.15
N GLU A 97 0.36 4.03 6.27
CA GLU A 97 -0.86 4.79 6.08
C GLU A 97 -1.28 4.76 4.61
N ASN A 98 -2.58 4.60 4.36
CA ASN A 98 -3.18 4.82 3.05
C ASN A 98 -3.93 6.16 3.07
N SER A 99 -3.26 7.21 2.60
CA SER A 99 -3.84 8.54 2.38
C SER A 99 -4.53 8.68 1.01
N GLY A 100 -4.62 7.58 0.26
CA GLY A 100 -5.31 7.51 -1.02
C GLY A 100 -6.83 7.43 -0.84
N SER A 101 -7.55 7.55 -1.95
CA SER A 101 -9.01 7.43 -2.01
C SER A 101 -9.48 6.04 -2.46
N ILE A 102 -8.58 5.04 -2.45
CA ILE A 102 -8.85 3.67 -2.86
C ILE A 102 -8.23 2.74 -1.82
N ASP A 103 -8.96 1.69 -1.45
CA ASP A 103 -8.45 0.65 -0.56
C ASP A 103 -7.24 -0.04 -1.19
N ALA A 104 -6.24 -0.34 -0.37
CA ALA A 104 -5.00 -0.97 -0.79
C ALA A 104 -4.90 -2.38 -0.21
N GLN A 105 -4.65 -3.39 -1.02
CA GLN A 105 -4.38 -4.75 -0.58
C GLN A 105 -2.88 -5.01 -0.60
N LEU A 106 -2.33 -5.52 0.49
CA LEU A 106 -0.94 -5.97 0.55
C LEU A 106 -0.79 -7.24 -0.27
N ASN A 107 -0.05 -7.17 -1.36
CA ASN A 107 0.18 -8.30 -2.25
C ASN A 107 1.34 -9.17 -1.77
N ASP A 108 2.45 -8.53 -1.38
CA ASP A 108 3.69 -9.25 -1.05
C ASP A 108 4.57 -8.41 -0.12
N ILE A 109 5.43 -9.09 0.63
CA ILE A 109 6.39 -8.52 1.56
C ILE A 109 7.77 -9.08 1.21
N VAL A 110 8.69 -8.22 0.81
CA VAL A 110 10.06 -8.61 0.47
C VAL A 110 11.01 -8.08 1.51
N LEU A 111 11.75 -8.96 2.18
CA LEU A 111 12.81 -8.59 3.13
C LEU A 111 14.16 -9.04 2.60
N SER A 112 15.09 -8.11 2.44
CA SER A 112 16.49 -8.41 2.10
C SER A 112 17.39 -8.06 3.29
N VAL A 113 18.26 -8.97 3.69
CA VAL A 113 19.11 -8.82 4.88
C VAL A 113 20.57 -9.11 4.58
N GLY A 114 21.48 -8.48 5.33
CA GLY A 114 22.91 -8.73 5.18
C GLY A 114 23.77 -7.88 6.11
N PRO A 115 25.10 -8.07 6.06
CA PRO A 115 26.04 -7.19 6.77
C PRO A 115 26.08 -5.81 6.12
N ASP A 116 26.40 -4.78 6.90
CA ASP A 116 26.61 -3.41 6.40
C ASP A 116 27.69 -3.29 5.32
N THR A 117 28.63 -4.23 5.28
CA THR A 117 29.71 -4.28 4.29
C THR A 117 29.33 -4.87 2.93
N GLY A 118 28.11 -5.37 2.71
CA GLY A 118 27.76 -5.92 1.39
C GLY A 118 26.49 -6.76 1.27
N SER A 119 26.59 -7.81 0.43
CA SER A 119 25.48 -8.52 -0.24
C SER A 119 24.25 -8.76 0.63
N LEU A 120 23.14 -8.15 0.24
CA LEU A 120 21.82 -8.47 0.79
C LEU A 120 21.31 -9.77 0.16
N VAL A 121 20.67 -10.60 0.96
CA VAL A 121 19.99 -11.83 0.54
C VAL A 121 18.51 -11.67 0.84
N GLU A 122 17.67 -11.97 -0.15
CA GLU A 122 16.22 -11.98 0.03
C GLU A 122 15.80 -13.19 0.88
N GLN A 123 14.97 -12.91 1.89
CA GLN A 123 14.46 -13.91 2.82
C GLN A 123 13.18 -14.54 2.26
N THR A 124 13.14 -15.86 2.27
CA THR A 124 11.99 -16.65 1.78
C THR A 124 10.97 -16.97 2.87
N SER A 125 11.29 -16.70 4.14
CA SER A 125 10.41 -16.87 5.29
C SER A 125 10.57 -15.69 6.23
N LEU A 126 9.47 -14.98 6.48
CA LEU A 126 9.45 -13.76 7.29
C LEU A 126 8.90 -13.99 8.70
N THR A 127 8.05 -15.01 8.88
CA THR A 127 7.33 -15.25 10.14
C THR A 127 8.04 -16.25 11.05
N ALA A 128 8.91 -17.09 10.49
CA ALA A 128 9.84 -17.88 11.25
C ALA A 128 11.17 -17.13 11.32
N ALA A 129 11.85 -17.25 12.46
CA ALA A 129 13.27 -16.99 12.51
C ALA A 129 13.92 -17.62 11.26
N ASN A 130 14.74 -16.86 10.52
CA ASN A 130 15.64 -17.40 9.50
C ASN A 130 16.31 -18.70 9.97
N ASN A 131 16.90 -19.47 9.04
CA ASN A 131 17.57 -20.74 9.35
C ASN A 131 18.25 -20.67 10.73
N PRO A 132 17.94 -21.54 11.70
CA PRO A 132 18.41 -21.41 13.09
C PRO A 132 19.93 -21.56 13.24
N SER A 133 20.65 -21.72 12.13
CA SER A 133 22.11 -21.68 12.03
C SER A 133 22.66 -20.29 11.68
N ASP A 134 21.82 -19.36 11.25
CA ASP A 134 22.21 -17.99 10.95
C ASP A 134 22.49 -17.23 12.25
N PRO A 135 23.62 -16.51 12.34
CA PRO A 135 23.95 -15.73 13.54
C PRO A 135 22.95 -14.62 13.83
N ILE A 136 22.37 -14.03 12.79
CA ILE A 136 21.40 -12.94 12.88
C ILE A 136 20.10 -13.38 12.23
N VAL A 137 19.03 -13.28 13.02
CA VAL A 137 17.70 -13.75 12.68
C VAL A 137 16.76 -12.56 12.59
N TYR A 138 15.91 -12.57 11.55
CA TYR A 138 14.92 -11.53 11.31
C TYR A 138 13.53 -12.15 11.33
N THR A 139 12.56 -11.46 11.93
CA THR A 139 11.15 -11.83 11.90
C THR A 139 10.26 -10.61 11.66
N VAL A 140 9.16 -10.81 10.94
CA VAL A 140 8.12 -9.83 10.69
C VAL A 140 6.80 -10.36 11.25
N SER A 141 6.08 -9.54 11.99
CA SER A 141 4.83 -9.91 12.64
C SER A 141 3.83 -8.77 12.63
N GLY A 142 2.54 -9.08 12.69
CA GLY A 142 1.46 -8.09 12.71
C GLY A 142 0.98 -7.65 11.33
N ILE A 143 1.50 -8.23 10.24
CA ILE A 143 1.06 -7.95 8.87
C ILE A 143 1.04 -9.24 8.04
N ASN A 144 0.06 -9.38 7.14
CA ASN A 144 -0.13 -10.57 6.32
C ASN A 144 -0.47 -10.20 4.87
N GLU A 145 -0.02 -11.02 3.92
CA GLU A 145 -0.44 -10.94 2.52
C GLU A 145 -1.97 -11.07 2.40
N GLY A 146 -2.54 -10.34 1.45
CA GLY A 146 -3.98 -10.23 1.21
C GLY A 146 -4.72 -9.26 2.15
N GLU A 147 -4.04 -8.72 3.18
CA GLU A 147 -4.66 -7.78 4.10
C GLU A 147 -4.98 -6.45 3.40
N THR A 148 -6.15 -5.88 3.71
CA THR A 148 -6.60 -4.60 3.15
C THR A 148 -6.32 -3.46 4.12
N LEU A 149 -5.71 -2.40 3.62
CA LEU A 149 -5.48 -1.12 4.26
C LEU A 149 -6.49 -0.11 3.69
N ASN A 150 -7.45 0.29 4.52
CA ASN A 150 -8.56 1.15 4.12
C ASN A 150 -8.09 2.50 3.56
N ALA A 151 -8.80 3.02 2.56
CA ALA A 151 -8.65 4.36 2.04
C ALA A 151 -8.89 5.44 3.11
N ASP A 152 -8.57 6.69 2.75
CA ASP A 152 -8.90 7.89 3.50
C ASP A 152 -8.30 7.92 4.92
N GLY A 153 -7.06 7.45 5.06
CA GLY A 153 -6.27 7.52 6.29
C GLY A 153 -6.24 6.22 7.11
N GLY A 154 -6.57 5.07 6.51
CA GLY A 154 -6.38 3.79 7.16
C GLY A 154 -4.91 3.55 7.51
N THR A 155 -4.65 3.12 8.74
CA THR A 155 -3.29 2.86 9.23
C THR A 155 -3.12 1.43 9.70
N LYS A 156 -1.93 0.87 9.50
CA LYS A 156 -1.54 -0.43 10.06
C LYS A 156 -0.16 -0.35 10.67
N GLU A 157 -0.02 -0.91 11.86
CA GLU A 157 1.26 -1.10 12.54
C GLU A 157 1.67 -2.56 12.51
N PHE A 158 2.97 -2.79 12.29
CA PHE A 158 3.57 -4.11 12.32
C PHE A 158 5.00 -4.02 12.84
N THR A 159 5.59 -5.17 13.15
CA THR A 159 6.84 -5.25 13.88
C THR A 159 7.87 -6.08 13.13
N VAL A 160 9.08 -5.55 12.98
CA VAL A 160 10.27 -6.25 12.49
C VAL A 160 11.23 -6.44 13.66
N THR A 161 11.60 -7.69 13.97
CA THR A 161 12.53 -8.00 15.06
C THR A 161 13.82 -8.57 14.50
N VAL A 162 14.95 -8.06 14.98
CA VAL A 162 16.30 -8.52 14.64
C VAL A 162 16.91 -9.09 15.92
N THR A 163 17.32 -10.35 15.88
CA THR A 163 17.85 -11.09 17.03
C THR A 163 19.21 -11.69 16.71
N TYR A 164 20.18 -11.52 17.60
CA TYR A 164 21.39 -12.32 17.57
C TYR A 164 21.05 -13.70 18.16
N ASN A 165 21.07 -14.73 17.33
CA ASN A 165 20.79 -16.10 17.70
C ASN A 165 21.71 -16.57 18.84
N SER A 166 21.13 -16.97 19.97
CA SER A 166 21.89 -17.46 21.15
C SER A 166 22.54 -18.83 20.95
N SER A 167 22.15 -19.57 19.91
CA SER A 167 22.61 -20.94 19.65
C SER A 167 23.93 -20.99 18.86
N VAL A 168 24.37 -19.87 18.27
CA VAL A 168 25.61 -19.86 17.50
C VAL A 168 26.82 -19.66 18.42
N THR A 169 27.88 -20.44 18.16
CA THR A 169 29.13 -20.42 18.94
C THR A 169 30.26 -19.66 18.25
N THR A 170 30.02 -19.21 17.01
CA THR A 170 30.95 -18.41 16.21
C THR A 170 30.42 -16.98 16.05
N GLN A 171 31.26 -16.00 16.36
CA GLN A 171 30.94 -14.59 16.14
C GLN A 171 30.81 -14.28 14.63
N PRO A 172 29.76 -13.57 14.18
CA PRO A 172 29.66 -13.11 12.81
C PRO A 172 30.77 -12.11 12.49
N THR A 173 31.14 -12.03 11.22
CA THR A 173 32.21 -11.16 10.74
C THR A 173 31.85 -9.67 10.78
N SER A 174 30.54 -9.33 10.81
CA SER A 174 30.05 -7.98 11.11
C SER A 174 29.02 -8.04 12.23
N LEU A 175 29.12 -7.06 13.15
CA LEU A 175 28.15 -6.84 14.22
C LEU A 175 27.06 -5.84 13.79
N THR A 176 27.32 -5.10 12.71
CA THR A 176 26.36 -4.18 12.11
C THR A 176 25.69 -4.85 10.93
N ASN A 177 24.38 -4.87 10.94
CA ASN A 177 23.58 -5.50 9.92
C ASN A 177 22.56 -4.52 9.36
N VAL A 178 22.23 -4.71 8.09
CA VAL A 178 21.27 -3.92 7.35
C VAL A 178 20.12 -4.81 6.90
N ALA A 179 18.91 -4.27 6.98
CA ALA A 179 17.72 -4.92 6.48
C ALA A 179 16.90 -3.93 5.65
N LYS A 180 16.45 -4.37 4.49
CA LYS A 180 15.59 -3.62 3.58
C LYS A 180 14.27 -4.36 3.43
N LEU A 181 13.19 -3.75 3.89
CA LEU A 181 11.84 -4.27 3.77
C LEU A 181 11.08 -3.48 2.71
N THR A 182 10.46 -4.17 1.76
CA THR A 182 9.64 -3.58 0.70
C THR A 182 8.23 -4.16 0.78
N LEU A 183 7.23 -3.28 0.88
CA LEU A 183 5.82 -3.65 0.87
C LEU A 183 5.25 -3.40 -0.53
N LEU A 184 4.64 -4.42 -1.13
CA LEU A 184 4.02 -4.33 -2.45
C LEU A 184 2.51 -4.29 -2.28
N TYR A 185 1.90 -3.15 -2.62
CA TYR A 185 0.45 -2.93 -2.51
C TYR A 185 -0.19 -2.80 -3.90
N ASN A 186 -1.39 -3.37 -4.02
CA ASN A 186 -2.26 -3.26 -5.18
C ASN A 186 -3.60 -2.61 -4.79
N GLN A 187 -4.35 -2.08 -5.74
CA GLN A 187 -5.74 -1.68 -5.49
C GLN A 187 -6.60 -2.90 -5.10
N ALA A 188 -7.40 -2.76 -4.05
CA ALA A 188 -8.33 -3.81 -3.58
C ALA A 188 -9.64 -3.84 -4.38
#